data_AF-A0A925F8M8-F1
#
_entry.id   AF-A0A925F8M8-F1
#
_cell.length_a   1.000
_cell.length_b   1.000
_cell.length_c   1.000
_cell.angle_alpha   90.00
_cell.angle_beta   90.00
_cell.angle_gamma   90.00
#
_symmetry.space_group_name_H-M   'P 1'
#
loop_
_entity.id
_entity.type
_entity.pdbx_description
1 polymer ?
#
loop_
_entity_poly.entity_id
_entity_poly.type
_entity_poly.pdbx_seq_one_letter_code
_entity_poly.pdbx_strand_id
1 'polypeptide(L)' 'RTRRPVGTLAWNADALVLPIPQRETDANPNLTQNPGY' A
#
# COMPACT_ATOMS: atom_id res chain seq x y z
N ARG A 1 -6.29 17.24 -1.37
CA ARG A 1 -6.90 16.41 -2.44
C ARG A 1 -8.18 15.77 -1.88
N THR A 2 -9.29 15.69 -2.62
CA THR A 2 -10.69 15.65 -2.13
C THR A 2 -11.24 14.32 -1.58
N ARG A 3 -10.41 13.34 -1.16
CA ARG A 3 -10.87 12.03 -0.60
C ARG A 3 -12.01 11.35 -1.40
N ARG A 4 -12.05 11.55 -2.71
CA ARG A 4 -13.06 10.95 -3.59
C ARG A 4 -12.70 9.50 -3.87
N PRO A 5 -13.69 8.59 -3.98
CA PRO A 5 -13.44 7.19 -4.33
C PRO A 5 -12.80 7.06 -5.72
N VAL A 6 -12.04 5.97 -5.92
CA VAL A 6 -11.45 5.58 -7.20
C VAL A 6 -12.28 4.42 -7.77
N GLY A 7 -13.22 4.74 -8.66
CA GLY A 7 -14.21 3.76 -9.11
C GLY A 7 -15.07 3.28 -7.93
N THR A 8 -15.06 1.97 -7.67
CA THR A 8 -15.75 1.36 -6.51
C THR A 8 -14.91 1.33 -5.24
N LEU A 9 -13.62 1.67 -5.31
CA LEU A 9 -12.71 1.62 -4.17
C LEU A 9 -12.78 2.92 -3.37
N ALA A 10 -12.81 2.79 -2.03
CA ALA A 10 -12.64 3.93 -1.14
C ALA A 10 -11.28 4.61 -1.43
N TRP A 11 -11.21 5.92 -1.21
CA TRP A 11 -10.02 6.72 -1.51
C TRP A 11 -8.75 6.26 -0.75
N ASN A 12 -8.93 5.52 0.34
CA ASN A 12 -7.89 4.98 1.21
C ASN A 12 -7.85 3.45 1.21
N ALA A 13 -8.40 2.79 0.19
CA ALA A 13 -8.34 1.34 0.08
C ALA A 13 -6.88 0.87 -0.10
N ASP A 14 -6.48 -0.19 0.61
CA ASP A 14 -5.10 -0.72 0.58
C ASP A 14 -4.70 -1.21 -0.83
N ALA A 15 -5.67 -1.67 -1.62
CA ALA A 15 -5.47 -2.07 -3.02
C ALA A 15 -5.01 -0.93 -3.95
N LEU A 16 -5.09 0.33 -3.49
CA LEU A 16 -4.59 1.50 -4.23
C LEU A 16 -3.11 1.79 -3.94
N VAL A 17 -2.48 1.04 -3.05
CA VAL A 17 -1.05 1.18 -2.71
C VAL A 17 -0.26 0.08 -3.40
N LEU A 18 0.85 0.44 -4.05
CA LEU A 18 1.76 -0.53 -4.66
C LEU A 18 2.54 -1.29 -3.56
N PRO A 19 3.00 -2.52 -3.83
CA PRO A 19 3.82 -3.24 -2.86
C PRO A 19 5.14 -2.50 -2.61
N ILE A 20 5.59 -2.55 -1.37
CA ILE A 20 6.95 -2.13 -1.00
C ILE A 20 7.93 -3.10 -1.70
N PRO A 21 8.98 -2.61 -2.37
CA PRO A 21 9.96 -3.46 -3.03
C PRO A 21 10.60 -4.46 -2.05
N GLN A 22 10.75 -5.71 -2.47
CA GLN A 22 11.30 -6.78 -1.64
C GLN A 22 12.68 -6.44 -1.06
N ARG A 23 13.53 -5.76 -1.83
CA ARG A 23 14.86 -5.29 -1.37
C ARG A 23 14.77 -4.41 -0.12
N GLU A 24 13.72 -3.60 0.01
CA GLU A 24 13.54 -2.70 1.16
C GLU A 24 13.07 -3.47 2.41
N THR A 25 12.19 -4.47 2.25
CA THR A 25 11.76 -5.34 3.35
C THR A 25 12.87 -6.29 3.81
N ASP A 26 13.72 -6.76 2.89
CA ASP A 26 14.86 -7.62 3.23
C ASP A 26 15.95 -6.84 3.96
N ALA A 27 16.19 -5.59 3.57
CA ALA A 27 17.21 -4.74 4.18
C ALA A 27 16.81 -4.20 5.55
N ASN A 28 15.51 -4.04 5.81
CA ASN A 28 14.99 -3.54 7.08
C ASN A 28 13.94 -4.50 7.67
N PRO A 29 14.32 -5.39 8.60
CA PRO A 29 13.40 -6.36 9.20
C PRO A 29 12.29 -5.73 10.06
N ASN A 30 12.38 -4.43 10.38
CA ASN A 30 11.29 -3.70 11.06
C ASN A 30 10.28 -3.11 10.07
N LEU A 31 10.53 -3.18 8.76
CA LEU A 31 9.61 -2.74 7.73
C LEU A 31 8.69 -3.90 7.34
N THR A 32 7.40 -3.73 7.57
CA THR A 32 6.37 -4.69 7.17
C THR A 32 5.75 -4.29 5.84
N GLN A 33 5.33 -5.29 5.05
CA GLN A 33 4.69 -5.06 3.77
C GLN A 33 3.33 -4.34 3.95
N ASN A 34 2.91 -3.62 2.91
CA ASN A 34 1.57 -3.03 2.84
C ASN A 34 0.50 -4.13 2.95
N PRO A 35 -0.60 -3.89 3.69
CA PRO A 35 -1.66 -4.88 3.85
C PRO A 35 -2.18 -5.41 2.49
N GLY A 36 -2.26 -6.73 2.35
CA GLY A 36 -2.78 -7.39 1.16
C GLY A 36 -1.74 -7.85 0.12
N TYR A 37 -0.44 -7.61 0.36
CA TYR A 37 0.68 -8.19 -0.37
C TYR A 37 1.53 -9.09 0.53
#